data_AF-V5BCA8-F1
#
_entry.id   AF-V5BCA8-F1
#
_cell.length_a   1.000
_cell.length_b   1.000
_cell.length_c   1.000
_cell.angle_alpha   90.00
_cell.angle_beta   90.00
_cell.angle_gamma   90.00
#
_symmetry.space_group_name_H-M   'P 1'
#
loop_
_entity.id
_entity.type
_entity.pdbx_description
1 polymer ?
#
loop_
_entity_poly.entity_id
_entity_poly.type
_entity_poly.pdbx_seq_one_letter_code
_entity_poly.pdbx_strand_id
1 'polypeptide(L)'
;MRRTTAVLWQHGVHVPRGVVYHGAKMKHWPEQKVPDNFKFTEEQRFRTKAIPRDFGKIPRDFVLSVLYRHQPCEVSGLWEHCTSDPGVVLDSKRHLREVLKQARDEGFVSFERDPVSNEWLCFVTRERFEEVRQIAGAKAEASEVYSGLRGSSATETSSYTERFKEMNEMAREEHARRLEEEVKTTTKHLRSFQRKEVDYLPYTDLNGKVNFMWWYETRDVQQRGGDAIPASSRDTLPSDSGDGPARLEG
;
A
#
# COMPACT_ATOMS: atom_id res chain seq x y z
N MET A 1 -25.01 -7.15 18.22
CA MET A 1 -24.19 -6.11 18.88
C MET A 1 -24.03 -4.91 17.96
N ARG A 2 -24.55 -3.72 18.33
CA ARG A 2 -24.35 -2.48 17.56
C ARG A 2 -22.92 -1.98 17.82
N ARG A 3 -22.01 -2.16 16.86
CA ARG A 3 -20.66 -1.56 16.92
C ARG A 3 -20.84 -0.04 16.80
N THR A 4 -20.56 0.69 17.87
CA THR A 4 -20.66 2.15 17.89
C THR A 4 -19.60 2.75 16.97
N THR A 5 -20.02 3.71 16.14
CA THR A 5 -19.17 4.48 15.20
C THR A 5 -18.01 5.22 15.88
N ALA A 6 -18.07 5.37 17.20
CA ALA A 6 -17.07 6.03 18.02
C ALA A 6 -15.73 5.26 18.15
N VAL A 7 -15.71 3.94 17.91
CA VAL A 7 -14.52 3.10 18.12
C VAL A 7 -13.78 2.82 16.82
N LEU A 8 -14.50 2.77 15.70
CA LEU A 8 -13.94 2.50 14.38
C LEU A 8 -13.46 3.81 13.75
N TRP A 9 -12.32 3.75 13.06
CA TRP A 9 -11.81 4.91 12.36
C TRP A 9 -12.73 5.28 11.20
N GLN A 10 -13.03 6.58 11.07
CA GLN A 10 -13.95 7.14 10.07
C GLN A 10 -13.46 8.51 9.62
N HIS A 11 -13.55 8.74 8.31
CA HIS A 11 -13.34 10.04 7.69
C HIS A 11 -14.39 11.06 8.15
N GLY A 12 -13.99 12.30 8.41
CA GLY A 12 -14.89 13.35 8.90
C GLY A 12 -15.17 13.32 10.40
N VAL A 13 -14.74 12.27 11.11
CA VAL A 13 -14.74 12.20 12.59
C VAL A 13 -13.31 12.34 13.12
N HIS A 14 -12.41 11.47 12.66
CA HIS A 14 -11.05 11.32 13.20
C HIS A 14 -10.00 12.11 12.40
N VAL A 15 -10.32 12.46 11.16
CA VAL A 15 -9.52 13.27 10.26
C VAL A 15 -10.40 14.33 9.61
N PRO A 16 -9.83 15.49 9.22
CA PRO A 16 -10.56 16.49 8.45
C PRO A 16 -11.23 15.88 7.22
N ARG A 17 -12.34 16.50 6.79
CA ARG A 17 -13.06 16.04 5.60
C ARG A 17 -12.19 16.18 4.36
N GLY A 18 -12.41 15.28 3.39
CA GLY A 18 -11.63 15.22 2.16
C GLY A 18 -10.29 14.48 2.29
N VAL A 19 -9.79 14.23 3.51
CA VAL A 19 -8.55 13.47 3.72
C VAL A 19 -8.84 11.98 3.67
N VAL A 20 -8.25 11.27 2.69
CA VAL A 20 -8.30 9.81 2.58
C VAL A 20 -6.90 9.22 2.72
N TYR A 21 -6.76 8.18 3.54
CA TYR A 21 -5.49 7.44 3.64
C TYR A 21 -5.52 6.24 2.71
N HIS A 22 -4.62 6.23 1.73
CA HIS A 22 -4.51 5.16 0.73
C HIS A 22 -3.66 3.97 1.24
N GLY A 23 -4.01 3.44 2.40
CA GLY A 23 -3.38 2.26 3.00
C GLY A 23 -4.21 0.99 2.85
N ALA A 24 -3.83 -0.05 3.58
CA ALA A 24 -4.62 -1.27 3.74
C ALA A 24 -5.91 -0.98 4.52
N LYS A 25 -7.03 -1.61 4.14
CA LYS A 25 -8.33 -1.40 4.79
C LYS A 25 -8.59 -2.49 5.82
N MET A 26 -9.24 -2.15 6.93
CA MET A 26 -9.67 -3.16 7.91
C MET A 26 -10.85 -3.98 7.37
N LYS A 27 -10.77 -5.30 7.47
CA LYS A 27 -11.81 -6.23 7.01
C LYS A 27 -13.09 -6.01 7.79
N HIS A 28 -14.22 -5.99 7.07
CA HIS A 28 -15.55 -5.76 7.64
C HIS A 28 -15.73 -4.42 8.39
N TRP A 29 -14.81 -3.46 8.23
CA TRP A 29 -15.02 -2.10 8.75
C TRP A 29 -15.79 -1.28 7.71
N PRO A 30 -16.99 -0.80 8.04
CA PRO A 30 -17.77 -0.01 7.09
C PRO A 30 -17.17 1.39 6.95
N GLU A 31 -17.06 1.90 5.73
CA GLU A 31 -16.76 3.30 5.47
C GLU A 31 -18.08 4.07 5.36
N GLN A 32 -18.50 4.69 6.45
CA GLN A 32 -19.79 5.37 6.54
C GLN A 32 -19.63 6.86 6.25
N LYS A 33 -20.58 7.43 5.49
CA LYS A 33 -20.62 8.88 5.29
C LYS A 33 -21.03 9.55 6.61
N VAL A 34 -20.16 10.41 7.12
CA VAL A 34 -20.40 11.18 8.35
C VAL A 34 -21.08 12.50 7.99
N PRO A 35 -22.17 12.90 8.68
CA PRO A 35 -22.88 14.15 8.41
C PRO A 35 -22.00 15.40 8.49
N ASP A 36 -22.34 16.40 7.67
CA ASP A 36 -21.54 17.62 7.55
C ASP A 36 -21.61 18.57 8.76
N ASN A 37 -22.49 18.30 9.71
CA ASN A 37 -22.59 19.02 10.98
C ASN A 37 -21.98 18.26 12.15
N PHE A 38 -21.32 17.12 11.92
CA PHE A 38 -20.73 16.33 12.98
C PHE A 38 -19.54 17.06 13.64
N LYS A 39 -19.58 17.20 14.96
CA LYS A 39 -18.48 17.69 15.79
C LYS A 39 -18.56 17.03 17.16
N PHE A 40 -17.42 16.55 17.68
CA PHE A 40 -17.33 16.13 19.08
C PHE A 40 -17.38 17.34 20.01
N THR A 41 -17.98 17.16 21.19
CA THR A 41 -17.70 18.04 22.33
C THR A 41 -16.25 17.84 22.79
N GLU A 42 -15.66 18.84 23.44
CA GLU A 42 -14.26 18.75 23.89
C GLU A 42 -14.04 17.59 24.85
N GLU A 43 -14.96 17.38 25.80
CA GLU A 43 -14.90 16.27 26.75
C GLU A 43 -14.94 14.90 26.06
N GLN A 44 -15.81 14.74 25.06
CA GLN A 44 -15.89 13.50 24.27
C GLN A 44 -14.60 13.26 23.49
N ARG A 45 -13.97 14.33 22.98
CA ARG A 45 -12.71 14.24 22.24
C ARG A 45 -11.59 13.68 23.12
N PHE A 46 -11.49 14.11 24.37
CA PHE A 46 -10.50 13.58 25.32
C PHE A 46 -10.76 12.13 25.74
N ARG A 47 -12.03 11.70 25.80
CA ARG A 47 -12.40 10.32 26.13
C ARG A 47 -12.27 9.35 24.96
N THR A 48 -11.97 9.83 23.77
CA THR A 48 -11.88 9.01 22.56
C THR A 48 -10.70 8.06 22.66
N LYS A 49 -10.99 6.75 22.72
CA LYS A 49 -9.99 5.68 22.67
C LYS A 49 -9.94 5.13 21.24
N ALA A 50 -8.77 4.65 20.82
CA ALA A 50 -8.68 3.93 19.57
C ALA A 50 -8.25 2.49 19.78
N ILE A 51 -8.59 1.65 18.81
CA ILE A 51 -8.16 0.27 18.72
C ILE A 51 -6.63 0.24 18.54
N PRO A 52 -5.89 -0.58 19.31
CA PRO A 52 -4.47 -0.81 19.09
C PRO A 52 -4.19 -1.29 17.67
N ARG A 53 -3.13 -0.81 17.03
CA ARG A 53 -2.73 -1.28 15.70
C ARG A 53 -1.71 -2.39 15.79
N ASP A 54 -1.54 -3.11 14.69
CA ASP A 54 -0.45 -4.07 14.58
C ASP A 54 0.89 -3.30 14.56
N PHE A 55 1.79 -3.61 15.48
CA PHE A 55 3.16 -3.10 15.46
C PHE A 55 4.16 -4.26 15.47
N GLY A 56 3.69 -5.46 15.10
CA GLY A 56 4.52 -6.65 15.01
C GLY A 56 5.43 -6.66 13.79
N LYS A 57 5.93 -7.86 13.48
CA LYS A 57 6.97 -8.08 12.46
C LYS A 57 6.57 -7.58 11.07
N ILE A 58 5.34 -7.85 10.61
CA ILE A 58 4.92 -7.54 9.23
C ILE A 58 4.93 -6.00 8.98
N PRO A 59 4.25 -5.15 9.77
CA PRO A 59 4.34 -3.70 9.62
C PRO A 59 5.75 -3.14 9.83
N ARG A 60 6.50 -3.66 10.80
CA ARG A 60 7.87 -3.20 11.08
C ARG A 60 8.78 -3.47 9.90
N ASP A 61 8.86 -4.71 9.43
CA ASP A 61 9.73 -5.11 8.32
C ASP A 61 9.33 -4.38 7.03
N PHE A 62 8.04 -4.10 6.82
CA PHE A 62 7.58 -3.22 5.75
C PHE A 62 8.16 -1.81 5.87
N VAL A 63 8.01 -1.14 7.03
CA VAL A 63 8.52 0.23 7.23
C VAL A 63 10.04 0.26 7.10
N LEU A 64 10.76 -0.72 7.67
CA LEU A 64 12.22 -0.82 7.56
C LEU A 64 12.67 -1.01 6.10
N SER A 65 11.94 -1.80 5.31
CA SER A 65 12.23 -1.96 3.88
C SER A 65 12.02 -0.67 3.08
N VAL A 66 11.04 0.16 3.45
CA VAL A 66 10.81 1.48 2.84
C VAL A 66 11.92 2.44 3.26
N LEU A 67 12.26 2.48 4.55
CA LEU A 67 13.35 3.32 5.06
C LEU A 67 14.69 2.98 4.42
N TYR A 68 14.98 1.70 4.18
CA TYR A 68 16.19 1.25 3.50
C TYR A 68 16.35 1.84 2.09
N ARG A 69 15.23 2.00 1.35
CA ARG A 69 15.23 2.56 -0.01
C ARG A 69 15.40 4.08 -0.04
N HIS A 70 14.90 4.77 0.99
CA HIS A 70 14.84 6.24 1.02
C HIS A 70 15.68 6.83 2.16
N GLN A 71 16.89 6.30 2.41
CA GLN A 71 17.78 6.89 3.43
C GLN A 71 18.43 8.19 2.91
N PRO A 72 18.44 9.28 3.70
CA PRO A 72 17.65 9.53 4.91
C PRO A 72 16.21 9.94 4.57
N CYS A 73 15.24 9.55 5.41
CA CYS A 73 13.82 9.80 5.11
C CYS A 73 13.23 10.88 6.01
N GLU A 74 12.61 11.90 5.42
CA GLU A 74 11.84 12.88 6.18
C GLU A 74 10.58 12.25 6.80
N VAL A 75 10.33 12.51 8.08
CA VAL A 75 9.19 11.93 8.80
C VAL A 75 7.85 12.37 8.19
N SER A 76 7.78 13.59 7.63
CA SER A 76 6.54 14.09 7.03
C SER A 76 6.23 13.39 5.69
N GLY A 77 7.24 13.16 4.86
CA GLY A 77 7.16 12.48 3.57
C GLY A 77 7.09 10.95 3.63
N LEU A 78 7.50 10.32 4.74
CA LEU A 78 7.53 8.86 4.88
C LEU A 78 6.19 8.18 4.58
N TRP A 79 5.06 8.80 4.96
CA TRP A 79 3.75 8.25 4.65
C TRP A 79 3.52 8.12 3.14
N GLU A 80 3.99 9.08 2.35
CA GLU A 80 3.83 9.06 0.89
C GLU A 80 4.64 7.94 0.26
N HIS A 81 5.87 7.72 0.71
CA HIS A 81 6.69 6.56 0.33
C HIS A 81 5.99 5.25 0.69
N CYS A 82 5.48 5.12 1.92
CA CYS A 82 4.73 3.94 2.33
C CYS A 82 3.49 3.69 1.46
N THR A 83 2.75 4.74 1.08
CA THR A 83 1.57 4.59 0.19
C THR A 83 1.93 4.50 -1.29
N SER A 84 3.17 4.70 -1.68
CA SER A 84 3.62 4.47 -3.06
C SER A 84 4.08 3.03 -3.26
N ASP A 85 4.47 2.32 -2.18
CA ASP A 85 4.80 0.90 -2.22
C ASP A 85 3.54 0.03 -2.44
N PRO A 86 3.55 -0.91 -3.41
CA PRO A 86 2.40 -1.77 -3.69
C PRO A 86 2.09 -2.75 -2.55
N GLY A 87 3.07 -3.05 -1.70
CA GLY A 87 2.96 -3.96 -0.56
C GLY A 87 2.42 -3.33 0.72
N VAL A 88 1.89 -2.10 0.68
CA VAL A 88 1.45 -1.34 1.87
C VAL A 88 0.58 -2.16 2.83
N VAL A 89 1.02 -2.27 4.08
CA VAL A 89 0.30 -3.00 5.16
C VAL A 89 -0.30 -2.08 6.21
N LEU A 90 0.08 -0.80 6.18
CA LEU A 90 -0.36 0.21 7.14
C LEU A 90 -1.76 0.71 6.78
N ASP A 91 -2.58 0.98 7.80
CA ASP A 91 -3.96 1.44 7.59
C ASP A 91 -4.09 2.98 7.65
N SER A 92 -3.17 3.65 8.33
CA SER A 92 -3.25 5.07 8.65
C SER A 92 -1.91 5.63 9.13
N LYS A 93 -1.78 6.96 9.14
CA LYS A 93 -0.62 7.65 9.76
C LYS A 93 -0.43 7.31 11.24
N ARG A 94 -1.50 6.96 11.96
CA ARG A 94 -1.41 6.53 13.36
C ARG A 94 -0.69 5.19 13.48
N HIS A 95 -1.05 4.23 12.63
CA HIS A 95 -0.41 2.92 12.57
C HIS A 95 1.07 3.06 12.20
N LEU A 96 1.40 3.89 11.18
CA LEU A 96 2.81 4.23 10.88
C LEU A 96 3.56 4.74 12.12
N ARG A 97 2.97 5.67 12.88
CA ARG A 97 3.59 6.21 14.09
C ARG A 97 3.79 5.16 15.19
N GLU A 98 2.82 4.26 15.39
CA GLU A 98 2.92 3.18 16.38
C GLU A 98 4.04 2.19 16.00
N VAL A 99 4.17 1.87 14.71
CA VAL A 99 5.26 1.03 14.18
C VAL A 99 6.62 1.70 14.32
N LEU A 100 6.72 3.00 13.98
CA LEU A 100 7.96 3.77 14.13
C LEU A 100 8.39 3.89 15.60
N LYS A 101 7.42 4.04 16.52
CA LYS A 101 7.70 4.02 17.95
C LYS A 101 8.28 2.67 18.37
N GLN A 102 7.64 1.57 17.97
CA GLN A 102 8.14 0.23 18.29
C GLN A 102 9.52 -0.02 17.67
N ALA A 103 9.74 0.37 16.42
CA ALA A 103 11.04 0.23 15.75
C ALA A 103 12.15 1.03 16.44
N ARG A 104 11.82 2.19 17.01
CA ARG A 104 12.73 2.98 17.85
C ARG A 104 13.03 2.27 19.16
N ASP A 105 12.01 1.75 19.84
CA ASP A 105 12.15 1.03 21.11
C ASP A 105 12.99 -0.27 20.92
N GLU A 106 12.91 -0.89 19.73
CA GLU A 106 13.74 -2.03 19.31
C GLU A 106 15.13 -1.63 18.77
N GLY A 107 15.45 -0.33 18.71
CA GLY A 107 16.76 0.18 18.31
C GLY A 107 17.05 0.15 16.80
N PHE A 108 16.05 -0.10 15.94
CA PHE A 108 16.25 -0.10 14.48
C PHE A 108 16.36 1.31 13.88
N VAL A 109 15.67 2.28 14.46
CA VAL A 109 15.59 3.64 13.89
C VAL A 109 15.96 4.71 14.91
N SER A 110 16.64 5.75 14.45
CA SER A 110 16.86 7.01 15.18
C SER A 110 16.15 8.16 14.48
N PHE A 111 15.76 9.16 15.27
CA PHE A 111 15.20 10.41 14.76
C PHE A 111 16.15 11.54 15.11
N GLU A 112 16.59 12.25 14.08
CA GLU A 112 17.50 13.39 14.22
C GLU A 112 16.86 14.58 13.54
N ARG A 113 17.07 15.77 14.10
CA ARG A 113 16.59 17.00 13.52
C ARG A 113 17.70 17.60 12.68
N ASP A 114 17.42 17.82 11.39
CA ASP A 114 18.37 18.46 10.50
C ASP A 114 18.54 19.94 10.90
N PRO A 115 19.76 20.41 11.22
CA PRO A 115 19.99 21.80 11.57
C PRO A 115 19.72 22.78 10.41
N VAL A 116 19.72 22.32 9.15
CA VAL A 116 19.52 23.19 7.98
C VAL A 116 18.02 23.38 7.69
N SER A 117 17.29 22.30 7.43
CA SER A 117 15.85 22.36 7.11
C SER A 117 14.95 22.50 8.33
N ASN A 118 15.45 22.23 9.55
CA ASN A 118 14.67 22.04 10.78
C ASN A 118 13.69 20.86 10.74
N GLU A 119 13.75 20.00 9.73
CA GLU A 119 12.89 18.84 9.60
C GLU A 119 13.39 17.68 10.46
N TRP A 120 12.47 16.79 10.82
CA TRP A 120 12.81 15.54 11.49
C TRP A 120 13.09 14.48 10.45
N LEU A 121 14.30 13.95 10.46
CA LEU A 121 14.76 12.86 9.61
C LEU A 121 14.77 11.55 10.40
N CYS A 122 14.45 10.47 9.71
CA CYS A 122 14.47 9.10 10.23
C CYS A 122 15.61 8.32 9.59
N PHE A 123 16.51 7.81 10.43
CA PHE A 123 17.68 7.04 10.03
C PHE A 123 17.56 5.60 10.51
N VAL A 124 18.09 4.67 9.74
CA VAL A 124 18.34 3.30 10.22
C VAL A 124 19.64 3.31 11.03
N THR A 125 19.61 2.72 12.22
CA THR A 125 20.79 2.67 13.10
C THR A 125 21.88 1.77 12.49
N ARG A 126 23.14 2.16 12.69
CA ARG A 126 24.29 1.41 12.13
C ARG A 126 24.35 -0.03 12.64
N GLU A 127 24.01 -0.25 13.91
CA GLU A 127 24.05 -1.57 14.55
C GLU A 127 23.04 -2.55 13.94
N ARG A 128 21.90 -2.04 13.45
CA ARG A 128 20.82 -2.85 12.89
C ARG A 128 20.74 -2.77 11.37
N PHE A 129 21.65 -2.03 10.73
CA PHE A 129 21.61 -1.79 9.28
C PHE A 129 21.69 -3.08 8.47
N GLU A 130 22.57 -4.00 8.85
CA GLU A 130 22.72 -5.28 8.14
C GLU A 130 21.45 -6.16 8.26
N GLU A 131 20.79 -6.14 9.42
CA GLU A 131 19.51 -6.83 9.59
C GLU A 131 18.42 -6.20 8.71
N VAL A 132 18.36 -4.87 8.63
CA VAL A 132 17.43 -4.16 7.75
C VAL A 132 17.71 -4.47 6.28
N ARG A 133 18.98 -4.54 5.87
CA ARG A 133 19.38 -4.97 4.52
C ARG A 133 18.90 -6.38 4.22
N GLN A 134 19.05 -7.33 5.15
CA GLN A 134 18.55 -8.69 4.99
C GLN A 134 17.02 -8.75 4.89
N ILE A 135 16.31 -7.96 5.70
CA ILE A 135 14.85 -7.82 5.62
C ILE A 135 14.43 -7.30 4.23
N ALA A 136 15.09 -6.26 3.73
CA ALA A 136 14.81 -5.69 2.41
C ALA A 136 15.12 -6.69 1.28
N GLY A 137 16.23 -7.42 1.38
CA GLY A 137 16.61 -8.48 0.42
C GLY A 137 15.61 -9.63 0.41
N ALA A 138 15.26 -10.18 1.57
CA ALA A 138 14.28 -11.26 1.67
C ALA A 138 12.89 -10.85 1.15
N LYS A 139 12.48 -9.59 1.34
CA LYS A 139 11.23 -9.05 0.75
C LYS A 139 11.30 -9.04 -0.78
N ALA A 140 12.44 -8.66 -1.37
CA ALA A 140 12.63 -8.64 -2.81
C ALA A 140 12.61 -10.07 -3.39
N GLU A 141 13.36 -10.99 -2.80
CA GLU A 141 13.39 -12.41 -3.21
C GLU A 141 12.01 -13.06 -3.13
N ALA A 142 11.27 -12.84 -2.04
CA ALA A 142 9.90 -13.34 -1.91
C ALA A 142 8.99 -12.79 -3.02
N SER A 143 9.11 -11.49 -3.34
CA SER A 143 8.33 -10.88 -4.41
C SER A 143 8.64 -11.48 -5.78
N GLU A 144 9.89 -11.86 -6.05
CA GLU A 144 10.28 -12.55 -7.28
C GLU A 144 9.71 -13.97 -7.34
N VAL A 145 9.77 -14.71 -6.23
CA VAL A 145 9.25 -16.09 -6.13
C VAL A 145 7.73 -16.13 -6.31
N TYR A 146 6.99 -15.19 -5.72
CA TYR A 146 5.54 -15.11 -5.84
C TYR A 146 5.06 -14.45 -7.14
N SER A 147 5.96 -13.84 -7.92
CA SER A 147 5.65 -13.36 -9.25
C SER A 147 5.46 -14.55 -10.19
N GLY A 148 4.20 -14.85 -10.54
CA GLY A 148 3.82 -15.93 -11.46
C GLY A 148 4.36 -15.80 -12.89
N LEU A 149 5.16 -14.77 -13.17
CA LEU A 149 5.78 -14.46 -14.47
C LEU A 149 7.05 -15.27 -14.78
N ARG A 150 7.41 -16.24 -13.93
CA ARG A 150 8.65 -17.04 -14.00
C ARG A 150 8.90 -17.76 -15.33
N GLY A 151 7.92 -17.85 -16.24
CA GLY A 151 8.05 -18.59 -17.51
C GLY A 151 8.07 -17.74 -18.79
N SER A 152 7.27 -16.67 -18.89
CA SER A 152 7.04 -15.97 -20.18
C SER A 152 7.81 -14.66 -20.32
N SER A 153 8.16 -13.99 -19.22
CA SER A 153 8.91 -12.71 -19.22
C SER A 153 10.16 -12.72 -18.34
N ALA A 154 10.56 -13.89 -17.83
CA ALA A 154 11.76 -14.02 -16.97
C ALA A 154 13.05 -13.58 -17.67
N THR A 155 13.15 -13.82 -18.98
CA THR A 155 14.25 -13.37 -19.84
C THR A 155 14.28 -11.85 -19.98
N GLU A 156 13.12 -11.22 -20.12
CA GLU A 156 12.98 -9.76 -20.17
C GLU A 156 13.40 -9.14 -18.83
N THR A 157 12.93 -9.66 -17.69
CA THR A 157 13.33 -9.19 -16.35
C THR A 157 14.82 -9.36 -16.06
N SER A 158 15.44 -10.46 -16.55
CA SER A 158 16.89 -10.63 -16.47
C SER A 158 17.62 -9.56 -17.27
N SER A 159 17.16 -9.28 -18.50
CA SER A 159 17.76 -8.26 -19.36
C SER A 159 17.64 -6.83 -18.77
N TYR A 160 16.52 -6.52 -18.10
CA TYR A 160 16.36 -5.24 -17.40
C TYR A 160 17.32 -5.10 -16.23
N THR A 161 17.56 -6.19 -15.49
CA THR A 161 18.50 -6.23 -14.37
C THR A 161 19.94 -6.01 -14.83
N GLU A 162 20.35 -6.64 -15.94
CA GLU A 162 21.68 -6.45 -16.53
C GLU A 162 21.88 -5.02 -17.01
N ARG A 163 20.91 -4.46 -17.76
CA ARG A 163 20.95 -3.06 -18.22
C ARG A 163 21.08 -2.08 -17.06
N PHE A 164 20.40 -2.33 -15.94
CA PHE A 164 20.51 -1.48 -14.76
C PHE A 164 21.91 -1.54 -14.11
N LYS A 165 22.57 -2.71 -14.11
CA LYS A 165 23.94 -2.86 -13.61
C LYS A 165 24.97 -2.17 -14.50
N GLU A 166 24.71 -2.10 -15.80
CA GLU A 166 25.56 -1.43 -16.78
C GLU A 166 25.42 0.11 -16.75
N MET A 167 24.37 0.65 -16.13
CA MET A 167 24.17 2.10 -16.03
C MET A 167 25.17 2.75 -15.07
N ASN A 168 25.71 3.89 -15.52
CA ASN A 168 26.47 4.82 -14.68
C ASN A 168 25.59 5.38 -13.56
N GLU A 169 26.22 5.86 -12.49
CA GLU A 169 25.55 6.27 -11.25
C GLU A 169 24.43 7.31 -11.47
N MET A 170 24.70 8.41 -12.18
CA MET A 170 23.68 9.43 -12.46
C MET A 170 22.50 8.89 -13.28
N ALA A 171 22.77 8.02 -14.26
CA ALA A 171 21.72 7.41 -15.08
C ALA A 171 20.87 6.44 -14.24
N ARG A 172 21.50 5.75 -13.27
CA ARG A 172 20.84 4.84 -12.34
C ARG A 172 19.90 5.58 -11.40
N GLU A 173 20.31 6.72 -10.88
CA GLU A 173 19.47 7.58 -10.02
C GLU A 173 18.25 8.12 -10.78
N GLU A 174 18.45 8.63 -11.99
CA GLU A 174 17.34 9.12 -12.81
C GLU A 174 16.39 7.98 -13.19
N HIS A 175 16.92 6.82 -13.55
CA HIS A 175 16.13 5.63 -13.84
C HIS A 175 15.33 5.17 -12.61
N ALA A 176 15.95 5.17 -11.41
CA ALA A 176 15.26 4.83 -10.17
C ALA A 176 14.09 5.78 -9.89
N ARG A 177 14.28 7.10 -10.06
CA ARG A 177 13.19 8.08 -9.89
C ARG A 177 12.03 7.85 -10.86
N ARG A 178 12.32 7.59 -12.14
CA ARG A 178 11.28 7.28 -13.14
C ARG A 178 10.52 5.99 -12.77
N LEU A 179 11.25 4.96 -12.34
CA LEU A 179 10.65 3.70 -11.90
C LEU A 179 9.76 3.91 -10.66
N GLU A 180 10.15 4.75 -9.71
CA GLU A 180 9.30 5.09 -8.56
C GLU A 180 7.99 5.79 -8.96
N GLU A 181 8.03 6.69 -9.94
CA GLU A 181 6.84 7.35 -10.48
C GLU A 181 5.91 6.37 -11.20
N GLU A 182 6.47 5.45 -11.98
CA GLU A 182 5.72 4.38 -12.64
C GLU A 182 5.10 3.43 -11.60
N VAL A 183 5.85 3.03 -10.57
CA VAL A 183 5.35 2.20 -9.46
C VAL A 183 4.22 2.91 -8.71
N LYS A 184 4.34 4.22 -8.45
CA LYS A 184 3.28 5.00 -7.81
C LYS A 184 2.01 5.02 -8.66
N THR A 185 2.15 5.21 -9.96
CA THR A 185 1.03 5.28 -10.91
C THR A 185 0.32 3.93 -11.04
N THR A 186 1.09 2.85 -11.23
CA THR A 186 0.58 1.48 -11.31
C THR A 186 -0.06 1.03 -10.01
N THR A 187 0.54 1.35 -8.85
CA THR A 187 -0.03 1.06 -7.53
C THR A 187 -1.37 1.78 -7.33
N LYS A 188 -1.47 3.05 -7.73
CA LYS A 188 -2.74 3.80 -7.68
C LYS A 188 -3.81 3.15 -8.56
N HIS A 189 -3.45 2.69 -9.75
CA HIS A 189 -4.37 2.00 -10.64
C HIS A 189 -4.78 0.63 -10.08
N LEU A 190 -3.84 -0.17 -9.58
CA LEU A 190 -4.14 -1.49 -9.01
C LEU A 190 -5.12 -1.40 -7.82
N ARG A 191 -5.04 -0.33 -7.02
CA ARG A 191 -5.94 -0.07 -5.90
C ARG A 191 -7.42 0.03 -6.27
N SER A 192 -7.77 0.32 -7.53
CA SER A 192 -9.17 0.29 -7.97
C SER A 192 -9.71 -1.11 -8.22
N PHE A 193 -8.83 -2.10 -8.37
CA PHE A 193 -9.19 -3.50 -8.64
C PHE A 193 -8.95 -4.40 -7.44
N GLN A 194 -7.89 -4.14 -6.68
CA GLN A 194 -7.47 -4.96 -5.55
C GLN A 194 -7.18 -4.09 -4.35
N ARG A 195 -7.45 -4.62 -3.17
CA ARG A 195 -7.05 -3.98 -1.91
C ARG A 195 -6.51 -5.00 -0.94
N LYS A 196 -5.59 -4.55 -0.08
CA LYS A 196 -5.16 -5.32 1.07
C LYS A 196 -6.16 -5.13 2.20
N GLU A 197 -6.76 -6.23 2.66
CA GLU A 197 -7.62 -6.28 3.83
C GLU A 197 -6.82 -6.78 5.04
N VAL A 198 -6.99 -6.10 6.17
CA VAL A 198 -6.37 -6.45 7.45
C VAL A 198 -7.46 -6.92 8.39
N ASP A 199 -7.34 -8.11 8.93
CA ASP A 199 -8.31 -8.70 9.83
C ASP A 199 -7.62 -9.10 11.15
N TYR A 200 -8.40 -9.15 12.22
CA TYR A 200 -7.86 -9.28 13.57
C TYR A 200 -8.75 -10.04 14.52
N LEU A 201 -8.12 -10.77 15.44
CA LEU A 201 -8.79 -11.46 16.55
C LEU A 201 -8.08 -11.13 17.87
N PRO A 202 -8.79 -10.62 18.89
CA PRO A 202 -8.21 -10.45 20.22
C PRO A 202 -7.99 -11.82 20.88
N TYR A 203 -6.90 -11.94 21.63
CA TYR A 203 -6.62 -13.08 22.50
C TYR A 203 -5.90 -12.60 23.77
N THR A 204 -5.86 -13.46 24.79
CA THR A 204 -5.12 -13.18 26.03
C THR A 204 -3.91 -14.09 26.09
N ASP A 205 -2.73 -13.53 26.35
CA ASP A 205 -1.51 -14.31 26.54
C ASP A 205 -1.45 -14.98 27.92
N LEU A 206 -0.43 -15.81 28.14
CA LEU A 206 -0.20 -16.51 29.41
C LEU A 206 0.03 -15.54 30.59
N ASN A 207 0.40 -14.30 30.31
CA ASN A 207 0.63 -13.26 31.32
C ASN A 207 -0.64 -12.46 31.63
N GLY A 208 -1.78 -12.80 31.03
CA GLY A 208 -3.05 -12.10 31.22
C GLY A 208 -3.19 -10.81 30.43
N LYS A 209 -2.29 -10.51 29.49
CA LYS A 209 -2.37 -9.32 28.63
C LYS A 209 -3.20 -9.62 27.38
N VAL A 210 -4.12 -8.71 27.07
CA VAL A 210 -4.90 -8.77 25.83
C VAL A 210 -4.04 -8.26 24.66
N ASN A 211 -3.84 -9.13 23.67
CA ASN A 211 -3.15 -8.84 22.42
C ASN A 211 -4.09 -9.15 21.23
N PHE A 212 -3.63 -8.85 20.03
CA PHE A 212 -4.37 -9.10 18.79
C PHE A 212 -3.49 -9.92 17.85
N MET A 213 -4.04 -10.97 17.28
CA MET A 213 -3.45 -11.64 16.13
C MET A 213 -4.01 -10.99 14.86
N TRP A 214 -3.15 -10.75 13.87
CA TRP A 214 -3.46 -10.03 12.65
C TRP A 214 -3.15 -10.89 11.44
N TRP A 215 -4.01 -10.84 10.42
CA TRP A 215 -3.74 -11.44 9.12
C TRP A 215 -4.05 -10.47 7.99
N TYR A 216 -3.32 -10.63 6.91
CA TYR A 216 -3.30 -9.71 5.77
C TYR A 216 -3.63 -10.50 4.51
N GLU A 217 -4.70 -10.12 3.82
CA GLU A 217 -5.14 -10.77 2.59
C GLU A 217 -5.31 -9.74 1.47
N THR A 218 -5.05 -10.14 0.23
CA THR A 218 -5.40 -9.33 -0.93
C THR A 218 -6.77 -9.77 -1.41
N ARG A 219 -7.68 -8.82 -1.58
CA ARG A 219 -9.03 -9.05 -2.06
C ARG A 219 -9.29 -8.25 -3.32
N ASP A 220 -9.85 -8.93 -4.32
CA ASP A 220 -10.37 -8.29 -5.53
C ASP A 220 -11.66 -7.54 -5.21
N VAL A 221 -11.65 -6.25 -5.50
CA VAL A 221 -12.83 -5.39 -5.44
C VAL A 221 -13.44 -5.44 -6.84
N GLN A 222 -14.51 -6.23 -7.01
CA GLN A 222 -15.34 -6.11 -8.20
C GLN A 222 -15.83 -4.67 -8.30
N GLN A 223 -15.44 -3.96 -9.36
CA GLN A 223 -16.05 -2.69 -9.69
C GLN A 223 -17.56 -2.94 -9.83
N ARG A 224 -18.39 -2.28 -9.02
CA ARG A 224 -19.81 -2.21 -9.30
C ARG A 224 -19.93 -1.63 -10.71
N GLY A 225 -20.46 -2.43 -11.64
CA GLY A 225 -20.49 -2.14 -13.08
C GLY A 225 -20.92 -0.70 -13.37
N GLY A 226 -20.03 0.02 -14.04
CA GLY A 226 -20.24 1.41 -14.43
C GLY A 226 -19.13 1.93 -15.34
N ASP A 227 -17.88 1.53 -15.10
CA ASP A 227 -16.72 1.99 -15.88
C ASP A 227 -15.99 0.83 -16.57
N ALA A 228 -16.76 -0.10 -17.15
CA ALA A 228 -16.18 -0.99 -18.15
C ALA A 228 -15.91 -0.16 -19.41
N ILE A 229 -14.64 -0.10 -19.80
CA ILE A 229 -14.14 0.43 -21.07
C ILE A 229 -15.11 -0.02 -22.19
N PRO A 230 -15.67 0.88 -23.02
CA PRO A 230 -16.53 0.46 -24.11
C PRO A 230 -15.71 -0.44 -25.01
N ALA A 231 -16.11 -1.71 -25.11
CA ALA A 231 -15.54 -2.64 -26.05
C ALA A 231 -15.60 -1.97 -27.43
N SER A 232 -14.43 -1.79 -28.03
CA SER A 232 -14.28 -1.22 -29.35
C SER A 232 -15.27 -1.90 -30.29
N SER A 233 -16.11 -1.08 -30.91
CA SER A 233 -17.06 -1.47 -31.94
C SER A 233 -16.32 -2.32 -32.96
N ARG A 234 -16.63 -3.62 -33.00
CA ARG A 234 -16.25 -4.48 -34.12
C ARG A 234 -16.98 -3.93 -35.34
N ASP A 235 -16.22 -3.19 -36.16
CA ASP A 235 -16.59 -2.82 -37.51
C ASP A 235 -17.19 -4.03 -38.22
N THR A 236 -18.44 -3.87 -38.61
CA THR A 236 -19.18 -4.83 -39.42
C THR A 236 -18.63 -4.70 -40.83
N LEU A 237 -17.71 -5.59 -41.21
CA LEU A 237 -17.29 -5.70 -42.60
C LEU A 237 -18.49 -6.17 -43.44
N PRO A 238 -18.86 -5.46 -44.52
CA PRO A 238 -19.92 -5.90 -45.41
C PRO A 238 -19.43 -7.08 -46.25
N SER A 239 -20.14 -8.20 -46.19
CA SER A 239 -19.91 -9.34 -47.09
C SER A 239 -20.42 -8.97 -48.48
N ASP A 240 -19.49 -8.63 -49.35
CA ASP A 240 -19.70 -8.54 -50.79
C ASP A 240 -19.82 -9.95 -51.36
N SER A 241 -21.04 -10.34 -51.76
CA SER A 241 -21.27 -11.50 -52.64
C SER A 241 -22.33 -11.10 -53.64
N GLY A 242 -21.85 -10.67 -54.79
CA GLY A 242 -22.64 -10.23 -55.93
C GLY A 242 -23.36 -11.34 -56.70
N ASP A 243 -24.29 -10.85 -57.52
CA ASP A 243 -24.81 -11.39 -58.78
C ASP A 243 -25.61 -12.71 -58.80
N GLY A 244 -26.93 -12.54 -58.76
CA GLY A 244 -27.71 -12.48 -60.02
C GLY A 244 -28.39 -13.77 -60.53
N PRO A 245 -29.59 -13.68 -61.18
CA PRO A 245 -30.58 -14.75 -61.24
C PRO A 245 -30.78 -15.40 -62.63
N ALA A 246 -31.31 -16.63 -62.69
CA ALA A 246 -32.19 -17.22 -63.73
C ALA A 246 -32.28 -18.76 -63.58
N ARG A 247 -33.48 -19.36 -63.39
CA ARG A 247 -34.34 -20.04 -64.40
C ARG A 247 -33.62 -21.22 -65.11
N LEU A 248 -34.12 -22.46 -65.23
CA LEU A 248 -35.46 -22.99 -65.57
C LEU A 248 -35.53 -24.51 -65.27
N GLU A 249 -36.75 -24.96 -64.98
CA GLU A 249 -37.44 -26.24 -65.25
C GLU A 249 -36.73 -27.61 -65.35
N GLY A 250 -37.42 -28.58 -64.72
CA GLY A 250 -37.30 -30.03 -64.83
C GLY A 250 -38.25 -30.70 -63.84
#